data_AF-A0A0A0MQ26-F1
#
_entry.id   AF-A0A0A0MQ26-F1
#
_cell.length_a   1.000
_cell.length_b   1.000
_cell.length_c   1.000
_cell.angle_alpha   90.00
_cell.angle_beta   90.00
_cell.angle_gamma   90.00
#
_symmetry.space_group_name_H-M   'P 1'
#
loop_
_entity.id
_entity.type
_entity.pdbx_description
1 polymer ?
#
loop_
_entity_poly.entity_id
_entity_poly.type
_entity_poly.pdbx_seq_one_letter_code
_entity_poly.pdbx_strand_id
1 'polypeptide(L)'
;MTVARRCLSLLLLSACVALLLQPPLGARGAPLEPVYPGDNATPEQMAQYAAELRRYINMLTRPRYGKRDRGETLDILEWGSPHAAAPRELSPMDV
;
A
#
# COMPACT_ATOMS: atom_id res chain seq x y z
N MET A 1 5.72 -9.54 -51.21
CA MET A 1 4.89 -8.89 -50.15
C MET A 1 4.36 -9.83 -49.07
N THR A 2 4.23 -11.14 -49.31
CA THR A 2 3.71 -12.12 -48.34
C THR A 2 4.69 -12.44 -47.20
N VAL A 3 5.99 -12.50 -47.48
CA VAL A 3 7.05 -12.71 -46.48
C VAL A 3 7.10 -11.57 -45.47
N ALA A 4 7.08 -10.32 -45.94
CA ALA A 4 7.05 -9.15 -45.06
C ALA A 4 5.82 -9.13 -44.13
N ARG A 5 4.63 -9.49 -44.64
CA ARG A 5 3.42 -9.61 -43.83
C ARG A 5 3.53 -10.73 -42.78
N ARG A 6 4.13 -11.87 -43.13
CA ARG A 6 4.40 -12.96 -42.18
C ARG A 6 5.37 -12.54 -41.10
N CYS A 7 6.47 -11.86 -41.44
CA CYS A 7 7.43 -11.35 -40.46
C CYS A 7 6.80 -10.34 -39.51
N LEU A 8 6.04 -9.37 -40.02
CA LEU A 8 5.34 -8.39 -39.18
C LEU A 8 4.33 -9.06 -38.24
N SER A 9 3.59 -10.06 -38.73
CA SER A 9 2.67 -10.83 -37.90
C SER A 9 3.38 -11.59 -36.77
N LEU A 10 4.52 -12.21 -37.05
CA LEU A 10 5.31 -12.90 -36.03
C LEU A 10 5.89 -11.93 -34.99
N LEU A 11 6.38 -10.76 -35.43
CA LEU A 11 6.87 -9.72 -34.52
C LEU A 11 5.76 -9.18 -33.62
N LEU A 12 4.56 -8.94 -34.17
CA LEU A 12 3.41 -8.48 -33.40
C LEU A 12 2.97 -9.52 -32.37
N LEU A 13 2.89 -10.80 -32.78
CA LEU A 13 2.55 -11.89 -31.86
C LEU A 13 3.58 -12.01 -30.73
N SER A 14 4.87 -11.95 -31.06
CA SER A 14 5.94 -11.95 -30.05
C SER A 14 5.80 -10.78 -29.07
N ALA A 15 5.50 -9.58 -29.55
CA ALA A 15 5.31 -8.42 -28.69
C ALA A 15 4.07 -8.55 -27.80
N CYS A 16 2.96 -9.07 -28.33
CA CYS A 16 1.76 -9.35 -27.54
C CYS A 16 2.02 -10.38 -26.43
N VAL A 17 2.72 -11.47 -26.74
CA VAL A 17 3.08 -12.49 -25.73
C VAL A 17 4.00 -11.90 -24.67
N ALA A 18 4.99 -11.09 -25.07
CA ALA A 18 5.87 -10.40 -24.11
C ALA A 18 5.08 -9.49 -23.16
N LEU A 19 4.12 -8.72 -23.68
CA LEU A 19 3.26 -7.82 -22.89
C LEU A 19 2.32 -8.59 -21.96
N LEU A 20 1.82 -9.76 -22.38
CA LEU A 20 0.98 -10.63 -21.55
C LEU A 20 1.78 -11.38 -20.48
N LEU A 21 3.05 -11.68 -20.73
CA LEU A 21 3.95 -12.32 -19.77
C LEU A 21 4.48 -11.34 -18.72
N GLN A 22 4.46 -10.03 -19.00
CA GLN A 22 4.70 -9.03 -17.98
C GLN A 22 3.64 -9.19 -16.87
N PRO A 23 4.06 -9.38 -15.60
CA PRO A 23 3.12 -9.49 -14.50
C PRO A 23 2.20 -8.25 -14.54
N PRO A 24 0.87 -8.43 -14.59
CA PRO A 24 -0.02 -7.29 -14.62
C PRO A 24 0.26 -6.47 -13.38
N LEU A 25 0.72 -5.24 -13.58
CA LEU A 25 1.16 -4.34 -12.51
C LEU A 25 0.09 -4.14 -11.42
N GLY A 26 -1.18 -4.49 -11.70
CA GLY A 26 -2.31 -4.40 -10.79
C GLY A 26 -3.20 -5.64 -10.63
N ALA A 27 -2.90 -6.80 -11.24
CA ALA A 27 -3.71 -8.00 -11.08
C ALA A 27 -2.93 -9.12 -10.40
N ARG A 28 -2.47 -8.87 -9.17
CA ARG A 28 -2.06 -9.94 -8.27
C ARG A 28 -3.29 -10.35 -7.48
N GLY A 29 -3.57 -11.66 -7.42
CA GLY A 29 -4.39 -12.24 -6.35
C GLY A 29 -3.85 -11.83 -4.97
N ALA A 30 -4.54 -12.20 -3.89
CA ALA A 30 -4.20 -11.80 -2.53
C ALA A 30 -2.67 -11.82 -2.32
N PRO A 31 -2.02 -10.66 -2.10
CA PRO A 31 -0.58 -10.55 -2.03
C PRO A 31 -0.12 -11.41 -0.87
N LEU A 32 0.89 -12.23 -1.11
CA LEU A 32 1.55 -12.98 -0.04
C LEU A 32 2.17 -11.98 0.94
N GLU A 33 2.05 -12.26 2.23
CA GLU A 33 2.70 -11.45 3.27
C GLU A 33 4.21 -11.31 2.96
N PRO A 34 4.75 -10.08 2.90
CA PRO A 34 6.16 -9.89 2.59
C PRO A 34 7.03 -10.49 3.70
N VAL A 35 8.12 -11.15 3.31
CA VAL A 35 9.04 -11.80 4.25
C VAL A 35 10.05 -10.78 4.77
N TYR A 36 10.20 -10.71 6.09
CA TYR A 36 11.19 -9.84 6.72
C TYR A 36 12.62 -10.27 6.35
N PRO A 37 13.44 -9.39 5.77
CA PRO A 37 14.80 -9.75 5.31
C PRO A 37 15.80 -9.98 6.46
N GLY A 38 15.42 -9.72 7.71
CA GLY A 38 16.27 -9.89 8.89
C GLY A 38 17.02 -8.62 9.28
N ASP A 39 17.58 -8.61 10.49
CA ASP A 39 18.20 -7.40 11.10
C ASP A 39 19.53 -7.00 10.46
N ASN A 40 20.17 -7.92 9.72
CA ASN A 40 21.42 -7.68 8.99
C ASN A 40 21.18 -7.31 7.52
N ALA A 41 19.95 -6.98 7.13
CA ALA A 41 19.61 -6.63 5.76
C ALA A 41 20.28 -5.31 5.33
N THR A 42 20.58 -5.18 4.04
CA THR A 42 21.07 -3.90 3.50
C THR A 42 19.93 -2.87 3.53
N PRO A 43 20.23 -1.56 3.59
CA PRO A 43 19.19 -0.53 3.61
C PRO A 43 18.29 -0.58 2.36
N GLU A 44 18.83 -1.01 1.22
CA GLU A 44 18.06 -1.19 -0.02
C GLU A 44 17.04 -2.33 0.11
N GLN A 45 17.44 -3.46 0.71
CA GLN A 45 16.54 -4.59 0.96
C GLN A 45 15.45 -4.21 1.96
N MET A 46 15.80 -3.44 2.99
CA MET A 46 14.84 -2.93 3.97
C MET A 46 13.85 -1.95 3.33
N ALA A 47 14.31 -1.07 2.44
CA ALA A 47 13.45 -0.15 1.70
C ALA A 47 12.48 -0.89 0.77
N GLN A 48 12.95 -1.94 0.09
CA GLN A 48 12.11 -2.82 -0.74
C GLN A 48 11.06 -3.54 0.11
N TYR A 49 11.46 -4.11 1.25
CA TYR A 49 10.53 -4.74 2.20
C TYR A 49 9.46 -3.75 2.68
N ALA A 50 9.85 -2.53 3.07
CA ALA A 50 8.92 -1.49 3.51
C ALA A 50 7.94 -1.08 2.41
N ALA A 51 8.41 -0.98 1.15
CA ALA A 51 7.55 -0.66 0.01
C ALA A 51 6.51 -1.76 -0.26
N GLU A 52 6.93 -3.03 -0.24
CA GLU A 52 6.03 -4.18 -0.40
C GLU A 52 5.05 -4.30 0.77
N LEU A 53 5.50 -4.07 2.01
CA LEU A 53 4.64 -4.05 3.20
C LEU A 53 3.57 -2.98 3.11
N ARG A 54 3.93 -1.77 2.70
CA ARG A 54 2.96 -0.68 2.48
C ARG A 54 1.93 -1.06 1.44
N ARG A 55 2.36 -1.70 0.35
CA ARG A 55 1.46 -2.17 -0.71
C ARG A 55 0.52 -3.27 -0.20
N TYR A 56 1.03 -4.21 0.58
CA TYR A 56 0.26 -5.29 1.21
C TYR A 56 -0.84 -4.73 2.12
N ILE A 57 -0.47 -3.86 3.06
CA ILE A 57 -1.40 -3.20 3.98
C ILE A 57 -2.44 -2.40 3.21
N ASN A 58 -2.01 -1.59 2.24
CA ASN A 58 -2.93 -0.80 1.43
C ASN A 58 -3.94 -1.69 0.71
N MET A 59 -3.55 -2.87 0.24
CA MET A 59 -4.49 -3.77 -0.43
C MET A 59 -5.50 -4.38 0.55
N LEU A 60 -5.04 -4.83 1.72
CA LEU A 60 -5.90 -5.42 2.75
C LEU A 60 -6.90 -4.42 3.31
N THR A 61 -6.44 -3.20 3.55
CA THR A 61 -7.18 -2.16 4.27
C THR A 61 -7.91 -1.19 3.35
N ARG A 62 -7.75 -1.28 2.02
CA ARG A 62 -8.42 -0.39 1.08
C ARG A 62 -9.92 -0.47 1.33
N PRO A 63 -10.56 0.64 1.76
CA PRO A 63 -11.99 0.64 2.01
C PRO A 63 -12.73 0.24 0.72
N ARG A 64 -13.54 -0.82 0.81
CA ARG A 64 -14.33 -1.31 -0.32
C ARG A 64 -15.66 -0.57 -0.49
N TYR A 65 -16.07 0.13 0.56
CA TYR A 65 -17.24 0.99 0.59
C TYR A 65 -16.79 2.37 1.09
N GLY A 66 -17.25 3.43 0.42
CA GLY A 66 -16.86 4.82 0.73
C GLY A 66 -17.21 5.23 2.16
N LYS A 67 -16.52 6.26 2.66
CA LYS A 67 -16.56 6.79 4.04
C LYS A 67 -17.89 6.49 4.76
N ARG A 68 -17.86 5.60 5.75
CA ARG A 68 -18.82 5.70 6.84
C ARG A 68 -18.53 7.03 7.54
N ASP A 69 -19.56 7.83 7.67
CA ASP A 69 -19.55 9.09 8.38
C ASP A 69 -18.85 8.90 9.74
N ARG A 70 -17.77 9.65 9.99
CA ARG A 70 -16.91 9.43 11.15
C ARG A 70 -17.55 10.08 12.37
N GLY A 71 -18.52 9.39 12.97
CA GLY A 71 -18.96 9.66 14.34
C GLY A 71 -17.96 9.21 15.41
N GLU A 72 -16.89 8.50 15.03
CA GLU A 72 -16.00 7.77 15.95
C GLU A 72 -14.52 8.20 15.87
N THR A 73 -14.26 9.44 15.43
CA THR A 73 -12.90 10.02 15.30
C THR A 73 -12.16 10.17 16.64
N LEU A 74 -12.79 9.85 17.77
CA LEU A 74 -12.22 10.02 19.10
C LEU A 74 -11.39 8.83 19.59
N ASP A 75 -11.69 7.60 19.16
CA ASP A 75 -11.07 6.40 19.75
C ASP A 75 -9.68 6.07 19.17
N ILE A 76 -9.40 6.48 17.92
CA ILE A 76 -8.11 6.18 17.26
C ILE A 76 -6.99 7.13 17.72
N LEU A 77 -7.33 8.35 18.16
CA LEU A 77 -6.33 9.30 18.68
C LEU A 77 -5.90 8.97 20.12
N GLU A 78 -6.70 8.20 20.86
CA GLU A 78 -6.44 7.85 22.26
C GLU A 78 -5.32 6.80 22.40
N TRP A 79 -5.15 5.92 21.41
CA TRP A 79 -4.09 4.88 21.47
C TRP A 79 -2.66 5.42 21.36
N GLY A 80 -2.50 6.71 21.04
CA GLY A 80 -1.22 7.32 20.67
C GLY A 80 -0.69 8.41 21.59
N SER A 81 -1.28 8.70 22.76
CA SER A 81 -0.80 9.79 23.61
C SER A 81 -0.52 9.39 25.06
N PRO A 82 0.68 8.87 25.35
CA PRO A 82 1.27 9.03 26.67
C PRO A 82 1.74 10.49 26.78
N HIS A 83 1.14 11.25 27.69
CA HIS A 83 1.55 12.60 28.14
C HIS A 83 0.85 13.78 27.44
N ALA A 84 -0.39 14.04 27.84
CA ALA A 84 -0.89 15.41 27.93
C ALA A 84 -1.41 15.63 29.35
N ALA A 85 -0.48 15.99 30.24
CA ALA A 85 -0.77 16.43 31.60
C ALA A 85 -1.74 17.62 31.56
N ALA A 86 -2.83 17.50 32.31
CA ALA A 86 -3.86 18.53 32.44
C ALA A 86 -3.29 19.86 32.97
N PRO A 87 -3.61 21.02 32.37
CA PRO A 87 -3.50 22.29 33.07
C PRO A 87 -4.67 22.39 34.03
N ARG A 88 -4.41 22.25 35.34
CA ARG A 88 -5.36 22.65 36.37
C ARG A 88 -5.45 24.18 36.37
N GLU A 89 -6.31 24.72 35.54
CA GLU A 89 -6.70 26.14 35.59
C GLU A 89 -7.59 26.36 36.82
N LEU A 90 -7.05 27.11 37.78
CA LEU A 90 -7.76 27.71 38.91
C LEU A 90 -8.69 28.80 38.35
N SER A 91 -10.00 28.61 38.45
CA SER A 91 -10.97 29.65 38.08
C SER A 91 -11.24 30.59 39.27
N PRO A 92 -11.12 31.93 39.09
CA PRO A 92 -11.51 32.93 40.08
C PRO A 92 -12.95 33.44 39.85
N MET A 93 -13.75 33.46 40.93
CA MET A 93 -14.96 34.30 41.17
C MET A 93 -16.19 34.02 40.25
N ASP A 94 -17.47 34.20 40.58
CA ASP A 94 -18.29 34.55 41.76
C ASP A 94 -19.76 34.42 41.27
N VAL A 95 -20.68 33.85 42.07
CA VAL A 95 -22.05 34.34 42.38
C VAL A 95 -22.51 33.63 43.66
#